data_AF-A0A3S3RMH4-F1
#
_entry.id   AF-A0A3S3RMH4-F1
#
_cell.length_a   1.000
_cell.length_b   1.000
_cell.length_c   1.000
_cell.angle_alpha   90.00
_cell.angle_beta   90.00
_cell.angle_gamma   90.00
#
_symmetry.space_group_name_H-M   'P 1'
#
loop_
_entity.id
_entity.type
_entity.pdbx_description
1 polymer ?
#
loop_
_entity_poly.entity_id
_entity_poly.type
_entity_poly.pdbx_seq_one_letter_code
_entity_poly.pdbx_strand_id
1 'polypeptide(L)'
;LRCEEVGLYKFIGNSELQCKDGRWNYPFPKCEATTLQTNFSQDSPPSIVYSVASGDIGVNDEGEIVLTKGTIAHFDCLYSRQNGDPEWSWTMAQRQYPSGWAVNEDERNWKFRVSIYYANELDSGEFKCITPKGHHNSIRVIVK
;
A
#
# COMPACT_ATOMS: atom_id res chain seq x y z
N LEU A 1 -12.97 10.43 -4.21
CA LEU A 1 -13.52 9.27 -3.45
C LEU A 1 -12.38 8.35 -3.07
N ARG A 2 -12.32 7.86 -1.83
CA ARG A 2 -11.29 6.94 -1.33
C ARG A 2 -11.84 6.01 -0.25
N CYS A 3 -11.09 4.96 0.09
CA CYS A 3 -11.36 4.20 1.30
C CYS A 3 -10.90 4.96 2.54
N GLU A 4 -11.54 4.69 3.68
CA GLU A 4 -11.30 5.38 4.93
C GLU A 4 -9.88 5.12 5.46
N GLU A 5 -9.50 3.84 5.55
CA GLU A 5 -8.19 3.40 6.03
C GLU A 5 -7.26 3.05 4.85
N VAL A 6 -6.22 3.87 4.66
CA VAL A 6 -5.22 3.69 3.60
C VAL A 6 -4.48 2.37 3.80
N GLY A 7 -4.43 1.54 2.76
CA GLY A 7 -3.74 0.25 2.78
C GLY A 7 -4.54 -0.91 3.40
N LEU A 8 -5.55 -0.63 4.25
CA LEU A 8 -6.41 -1.66 4.86
C LEU A 8 -7.63 -2.03 4.00
N TYR A 9 -7.98 -1.20 3.04
CA TYR A 9 -8.96 -1.52 2.01
C TYR A 9 -8.40 -1.21 0.63
N LYS A 10 -8.78 -2.02 -0.35
CA LYS A 10 -8.44 -1.77 -1.76
C LYS A 10 -9.55 -0.96 -2.41
N PHE A 11 -9.17 0.19 -2.97
CA PHE A 11 -10.09 1.01 -3.75
C PHE A 11 -10.27 0.42 -5.16
N ILE A 12 -11.53 0.20 -5.56
CA ILE A 12 -11.91 -0.31 -6.88
C ILE A 12 -12.81 0.70 -7.58
N GLY A 13 -12.41 1.15 -8.76
CA GLY A 13 -13.18 2.07 -9.59
C GLY A 13 -12.52 3.43 -9.75
N ASN A 14 -13.32 4.46 -10.00
CA ASN A 14 -12.83 5.80 -10.33
C ASN A 14 -12.89 6.71 -9.11
N SER A 15 -11.79 7.41 -8.83
CA SER A 15 -11.69 8.39 -7.74
C SER A 15 -12.53 9.65 -8.01
N GLU A 16 -12.84 9.92 -9.27
CA GLU A 16 -13.65 11.03 -9.76
C GLU A 16 -14.85 10.51 -10.57
N LEU A 17 -16.04 11.01 -10.21
CA LEU A 17 -17.29 10.73 -10.89
C LEU A 17 -17.92 12.03 -11.36
N GLN A 18 -18.45 12.03 -12.58
CA GLN A 18 -19.19 13.16 -13.13
C GLN A 18 -20.61 12.71 -13.45
N CYS A 19 -21.59 13.45 -12.93
CA CYS A 19 -22.99 13.29 -13.32
C CYS A 19 -23.29 14.21 -14.50
N LYS A 20 -23.69 13.63 -15.63
CA LYS A 20 -24.16 14.35 -16.81
C LYS A 20 -25.54 13.83 -17.18
N ASP A 21 -26.50 14.74 -17.29
CA ASP A 21 -27.90 14.43 -17.64
C ASP A 21 -28.54 13.35 -16.76
N GLY A 22 -28.29 13.42 -15.45
CA GLY A 22 -28.82 12.46 -14.47
C GLY A 22 -28.17 11.07 -14.52
N ARG A 23 -27.07 10.90 -15.28
CA ARG A 23 -26.31 9.65 -15.37
C ARG A 23 -24.86 9.85 -14.95
N TRP A 24 -24.35 8.92 -14.16
CA TRP A 24 -22.93 8.88 -13.82
C TRP A 24 -22.11 8.33 -14.98
N ASN A 25 -20.95 8.91 -15.22
CA ASN A 25 -20.00 8.45 -16.24
C ASN A 25 -19.39 7.07 -15.91
N TYR A 26 -19.34 6.70 -14.64
CA TYR A 26 -18.83 5.41 -14.16
C TYR A 26 -19.67 4.88 -12.98
N PRO A 27 -19.65 3.56 -12.71
CA PRO A 27 -20.20 3.00 -11.47
C PRO A 27 -19.54 3.62 -10.24
N PHE A 28 -20.27 3.64 -9.12
CA PHE A 28 -19.70 4.05 -7.85
C PHE A 28 -18.53 3.14 -7.45
N PRO A 29 -17.41 3.71 -6.99
CA PRO A 29 -16.28 2.92 -6.53
C PRO A 29 -16.64 2.16 -5.25
N LYS A 30 -15.87 1.10 -4.99
CA LYS A 30 -16.05 0.23 -3.84
C LYS A 30 -14.73 0.02 -3.10
N CYS A 31 -14.83 -0.25 -1.82
CA CYS A 31 -13.70 -0.67 -0.99
C CYS A 31 -13.79 -2.18 -0.77
N GLU A 32 -12.80 -2.89 -1.26
CA GLU A 32 -12.66 -4.33 -1.08
C GLU A 32 -11.84 -4.61 0.18
N ALA A 33 -12.32 -5.55 1.00
CA ALA A 33 -11.65 -5.97 2.22
C ALA A 33 -10.33 -6.68 1.92
N THR A 34 -9.29 -6.36 2.68
CA THR A 34 -7.94 -6.94 2.51
C THR A 34 -7.67 -8.04 3.53
N THR A 35 -6.50 -8.68 3.46
CA THR A 35 -6.10 -9.81 4.33
C THR A 35 -6.34 -9.58 5.82
N LEU A 36 -6.07 -8.40 6.37
CA LEU A 36 -6.32 -8.11 7.78
C LEU A 36 -7.81 -8.14 8.15
N GLN A 37 -8.69 -7.73 7.22
CA GLN A 37 -10.14 -7.69 7.39
C GLN A 37 -10.82 -9.04 7.08
N THR A 38 -10.15 -9.89 6.30
CA THR A 38 -10.67 -11.20 5.87
C THR A 38 -9.98 -12.37 6.57
N ASN A 39 -9.34 -12.11 7.71
CA ASN A 39 -8.62 -13.12 8.51
C ASN A 39 -7.59 -13.90 7.68
N PHE A 40 -6.77 -13.16 6.94
CA PHE A 40 -5.69 -13.64 6.07
C PHE A 40 -6.15 -14.60 4.96
N SER A 41 -7.36 -14.39 4.42
CA SER A 41 -7.82 -15.11 3.23
C SER A 41 -6.86 -14.90 2.05
N GLN A 42 -6.49 -15.99 1.38
CA GLN A 42 -5.55 -15.97 0.25
C GLN A 42 -6.16 -15.36 -1.01
N ASP A 43 -7.49 -15.28 -1.07
CA ASP A 43 -8.23 -14.75 -2.22
C ASP A 43 -8.62 -13.28 -2.02
N SER A 44 -8.07 -12.64 -0.98
CA SER A 44 -8.24 -11.21 -0.71
C SER A 44 -6.98 -10.43 -1.13
N PRO A 45 -7.12 -9.16 -1.54
CA PRO A 45 -5.98 -8.25 -1.67
C PRO A 45 -5.16 -8.17 -0.36
N PRO A 46 -3.84 -8.01 -0.42
CA PRO A 46 -3.03 -7.86 0.78
C PRO A 46 -3.28 -6.52 1.46
N SER A 47 -3.30 -6.50 2.79
CA SER A 47 -3.23 -5.24 3.55
C SER A 47 -1.83 -4.68 3.50
N ILE A 48 -1.71 -3.36 3.45
CA ILE A 48 -0.44 -2.65 3.57
C ILE A 48 -0.50 -1.81 4.84
N VAL A 49 0.43 -2.04 5.76
CA VAL A 49 0.62 -1.22 6.96
C VAL A 49 1.96 -0.50 6.88
N TYR A 50 2.11 0.59 7.63
CA TYR A 50 3.33 1.39 7.59
C TYR A 50 3.84 1.71 8.99
N SER A 51 5.15 1.90 9.09
CA SER A 51 5.82 2.34 10.32
C SER A 51 6.99 3.25 9.98
N VAL A 52 7.37 4.10 10.94
CA VAL A 52 8.50 5.02 10.83
C VAL A 52 9.59 4.61 11.81
N ALA A 53 10.81 4.47 11.32
CA ALA A 53 11.98 4.24 12.16
C ALA A 53 12.65 5.55 12.59
N SER A 54 12.58 6.58 11.73
CA SER A 54 13.08 7.93 11.99
C SER A 54 12.40 8.92 11.05
N GLY A 55 12.14 10.16 11.49
CA GLY A 55 11.41 11.17 10.74
C GLY A 55 9.90 11.14 11.00
N ASP A 56 9.12 11.71 10.08
CA ASP A 56 7.68 11.90 10.23
C ASP A 56 6.90 11.29 9.07
N ILE A 57 5.74 10.72 9.39
CA ILE A 57 4.80 10.11 8.46
C ILE A 57 3.37 10.56 8.79
N GLY A 58 2.57 10.86 7.78
CA GLY A 58 1.17 11.22 7.93
C GLY A 58 0.34 10.78 6.73
N VAL A 59 -0.97 11.02 6.78
CA VAL A 59 -1.88 10.79 5.67
C VAL A 59 -2.62 12.09 5.40
N ASN A 60 -2.63 12.55 4.14
CA ASN A 60 -3.38 13.75 3.76
C ASN A 60 -4.85 13.43 3.44
N ASP A 61 -5.63 14.47 3.14
CA ASP A 61 -7.06 14.34 2.86
C ASP A 61 -7.34 13.49 1.60
N GLU A 62 -6.39 13.48 0.66
CA GLU A 62 -6.40 12.66 -0.55
C GLU A 62 -6.15 11.16 -0.27
N GLY A 63 -5.69 10.79 0.93
CA GLY A 63 -5.35 9.41 1.29
C GLY A 63 -3.97 8.97 0.79
N GLU A 64 -3.08 9.93 0.52
CA GLU A 64 -1.67 9.70 0.23
C GLU A 64 -0.87 9.69 1.54
N ILE A 65 0.11 8.80 1.63
CA ILE A 65 1.06 8.75 2.73
C ILE A 65 2.12 9.81 2.48
N VAL A 66 2.24 10.77 3.39
CA VAL A 66 3.17 11.89 3.31
C VAL A 66 4.36 11.61 4.22
N LEU A 67 5.57 11.61 3.65
CA LEU A 67 6.84 11.49 4.37
C LEU A 67 7.57 12.83 4.37
N THR A 68 8.21 13.20 5.49
CA THR A 68 9.16 14.32 5.47
C THR A 68 10.51 13.88 4.88
N LYS A 69 11.23 14.79 4.23
CA LYS A 69 12.58 14.51 3.71
C LYS A 69 13.51 13.94 4.80
N GLY A 70 14.26 12.90 4.45
CA GLY A 70 15.17 12.19 5.36
C GLY A 70 14.51 11.07 6.17
N THR A 71 13.18 10.94 6.11
CA THR A 71 12.44 9.88 6.83
C THR A 71 12.90 8.48 6.40
N ILE A 72 12.95 7.57 7.37
CA ILE A 72 13.12 6.13 7.15
C ILE A 72 11.77 5.46 7.43
N ALA A 73 11.11 5.04 6.35
CA ALA A 73 9.77 4.46 6.39
C ALA A 73 9.80 2.99 5.96
N HIS A 74 8.95 2.19 6.57
CA HIS A 74 8.72 0.80 6.23
C HIS A 74 7.27 0.60 5.85
N PHE A 75 7.04 -0.10 4.74
CA PHE A 75 5.72 -0.55 4.31
C PHE A 75 5.70 -2.07 4.34
N ASP A 76 4.79 -2.64 5.11
CA ASP A 76 4.66 -4.07 5.30
C ASP A 76 3.41 -4.57 4.58
N CYS A 77 3.64 -5.49 3.64
CA CYS A 77 2.57 -6.25 3.02
C CYS A 77 2.20 -7.43 3.92
N LEU A 78 0.93 -7.48 4.34
CA LEU A 78 0.44 -8.51 5.24
C LEU A 78 0.00 -9.74 4.45
N TYR A 79 0.84 -10.78 4.47
CA TYR A 79 0.63 -12.03 3.73
C TYR A 79 1.32 -13.19 4.43
N SER A 80 0.64 -14.35 4.54
CA SER A 80 1.22 -15.54 5.17
C SER A 80 2.37 -16.11 4.34
N ARG A 81 3.58 -16.12 4.92
CA ARG A 81 4.80 -16.64 4.30
C ARG A 81 4.70 -18.11 3.86
N GLN A 82 3.83 -18.89 4.49
CA GLN A 82 3.61 -20.29 4.11
C GLN A 82 2.98 -20.43 2.72
N ASN A 83 2.35 -19.36 2.21
CA ASN A 83 1.67 -19.34 0.92
C ASN A 83 2.53 -18.69 -0.18
N GLY A 84 3.85 -18.59 0.03
CA GLY A 84 4.81 -18.00 -0.89
C GLY A 84 5.19 -16.56 -0.57
N ASP A 85 6.02 -15.98 -1.43
CA ASP A 85 6.58 -14.65 -1.26
C ASP A 85 5.81 -13.64 -2.14
N PRO A 86 5.26 -12.56 -1.56
CA PRO A 86 4.71 -11.48 -2.34
C PRO A 86 5.82 -10.64 -2.98
N GLU A 87 5.45 -9.83 -3.98
CA GLU A 87 6.35 -8.94 -4.68
C GLU A 87 5.95 -7.47 -4.45
N TRP A 88 6.95 -6.61 -4.31
CA TRP A 88 6.77 -5.16 -4.31
C TRP A 88 7.13 -4.59 -5.69
N SER A 89 6.27 -3.72 -6.21
CA SER A 89 6.51 -2.94 -7.41
C SER A 89 6.20 -1.46 -7.14
N TRP A 90 6.83 -0.57 -7.89
CA TRP A 90 6.66 0.88 -7.74
C TRP A 90 6.77 1.62 -9.07
N THR A 91 6.26 2.85 -9.12
CA THR A 91 6.22 3.66 -10.36
C THR A 91 7.61 4.09 -10.87
N MET A 92 8.56 4.38 -9.97
CA MET A 92 9.89 4.84 -10.35
C MET A 92 10.88 3.68 -10.56
N ALA A 93 10.80 3.01 -11.70
CA ALA A 93 11.55 1.76 -11.99
C ALA A 93 13.09 1.86 -11.85
N GLN A 94 13.67 3.07 -11.89
CA GLN A 94 15.11 3.27 -11.72
C GLN A 94 15.59 3.18 -10.28
N ARG A 95 14.70 3.36 -9.28
CA ARG A 95 15.06 3.15 -7.87
C ARG A 95 14.86 1.70 -7.48
N GLN A 96 15.71 1.23 -6.59
CA GLN A 96 15.57 -0.06 -5.95
C GLN A 96 15.43 0.14 -4.46
N TYR A 97 14.40 -0.47 -3.88
CA TYR A 97 14.16 -0.47 -2.45
C TYR A 97 14.43 -1.86 -1.90
N PRO A 98 15.15 -1.99 -0.78
CA PRO A 98 15.32 -3.28 -0.13
C PRO A 98 13.96 -3.79 0.34
N SER A 99 13.67 -5.04 -0.01
CA SER A 99 12.46 -5.74 0.41
C SER A 99 12.80 -7.12 0.97
N GLY A 100 11.98 -7.59 1.91
CA GLY A 100 12.14 -8.91 2.50
C GLY A 100 11.20 -9.14 3.68
N TRP A 101 11.16 -10.39 4.16
CA TRP A 101 10.41 -10.72 5.37
C TRP A 101 10.95 -9.96 6.58
N ALA A 102 10.04 -9.52 7.45
CA ALA A 102 10.41 -8.95 8.74
C ALA A 102 11.32 -9.92 9.53
N VAL A 103 12.23 -9.38 10.32
CA VAL A 103 13.23 -10.18 11.07
C VAL A 103 12.69 -10.63 12.43
N ASN A 104 11.82 -9.82 13.05
CA ASN A 104 11.22 -10.12 14.34
C ASN A 104 10.41 -11.43 14.26
N GLU A 105 10.54 -12.31 15.26
CA GLU A 105 9.89 -13.62 15.30
C GLU A 105 8.37 -13.54 15.18
N ASP A 106 7.77 -12.52 15.80
CA ASP A 106 6.32 -12.29 15.78
C ASP A 106 5.84 -11.80 14.40
N GLU A 107 6.76 -11.28 13.58
CA GLU A 107 6.42 -10.59 12.33
C GLU A 107 6.85 -11.34 11.07
N ARG A 108 7.90 -12.17 11.17
CA ARG A 108 8.58 -12.81 10.03
C ARG A 108 7.71 -13.77 9.22
N ASN A 109 6.56 -14.16 9.77
CA ASN A 109 5.63 -15.09 9.14
C ASN A 109 4.52 -14.40 8.36
N TRP A 110 4.33 -13.07 8.52
CA TRP A 110 3.21 -12.36 7.91
C TRP A 110 3.52 -10.97 7.35
N LYS A 111 4.71 -10.39 7.60
CA LYS A 111 5.07 -9.05 7.14
C LYS A 111 6.18 -9.13 6.12
N PHE A 112 5.86 -8.84 4.86
CA PHE A 112 6.84 -8.67 3.79
C PHE A 112 7.09 -7.18 3.53
N ARG A 113 8.24 -6.71 3.99
CA ARG A 113 8.59 -5.28 4.09
C ARG A 113 9.22 -4.77 2.80
N VAL A 114 8.93 -3.53 2.44
CA VAL A 114 9.78 -2.68 1.60
C VAL A 114 10.16 -1.43 2.41
N SER A 115 11.41 -0.96 2.27
CA SER A 115 11.91 0.17 3.06
C SER A 115 12.41 1.31 2.18
N ILE A 116 11.97 2.52 2.51
CA ILE A 116 12.54 3.76 1.97
C ILE A 116 13.50 4.31 3.01
N TYR A 117 14.78 4.42 2.64
CA TYR A 117 15.81 5.01 3.49
C TYR A 117 16.11 6.43 3.02
N TYR A 118 16.11 7.38 3.97
CA TYR A 118 16.42 8.78 3.71
C TYR A 118 15.58 9.37 2.58
N ALA A 119 14.25 9.35 2.78
CA ALA A 119 13.25 9.73 1.79
C ALA A 119 13.57 11.09 1.15
N ASN A 120 13.42 11.18 -0.17
CA ASN A 120 13.55 12.39 -0.96
C ASN A 120 12.43 12.43 -2.02
N GLU A 121 12.30 13.56 -2.72
CA GLU A 121 11.19 13.80 -3.66
C GLU A 121 11.05 12.73 -4.75
N LEU A 122 12.17 12.10 -5.18
CA LEU A 122 12.17 11.04 -6.19
C LEU A 122 11.59 9.71 -5.68
N ASP A 123 11.43 9.55 -4.37
CA ASP A 123 10.78 8.38 -3.76
C ASP A 123 9.24 8.48 -3.81
N SER A 124 8.70 9.63 -4.24
CA SER A 124 7.25 9.80 -4.39
C SER A 124 6.72 8.92 -5.53
N GLY A 125 5.62 8.21 -5.28
CA GLY A 125 5.07 7.28 -6.27
C GLY A 125 4.03 6.32 -5.70
N GLU A 126 3.55 5.42 -6.56
CA GLU A 126 2.73 4.29 -6.14
C GLU A 126 3.64 3.14 -5.71
N PHE A 127 3.37 2.55 -4.55
CA PHE A 127 3.94 1.30 -4.08
C PHE A 127 2.85 0.24 -4.05
N LYS A 128 3.09 -0.89 -4.71
CA LYS A 128 2.11 -1.95 -4.94
C LYS A 128 2.66 -3.28 -4.45
N CYS A 129 1.95 -3.92 -3.54
CA CYS A 129 2.23 -5.30 -3.14
C CYS A 129 1.35 -6.25 -3.94
N ILE A 130 1.95 -7.31 -4.48
CA ILE A 130 1.31 -8.34 -5.31
C ILE A 130 1.54 -9.70 -4.65
N THR A 131 0.48 -10.46 -4.40
CA THR A 131 0.57 -11.82 -3.85
C THR A 131 0.91 -12.82 -4.95
N PRO A 132 1.42 -14.02 -4.60
CA PRO A 132 1.65 -15.11 -5.56
C PRO A 132 0.43 -15.49 -6.43
N LYS A 133 -0.79 -15.25 -5.94
CA LYS A 133 -2.05 -15.48 -6.68
C LYS A 133 -2.44 -14.31 -7.60
N GLY A 134 -1.68 -13.21 -7.62
CA GLY A 134 -1.96 -12.02 -8.43
C GLY A 134 -2.91 -11.00 -7.80
N HIS A 135 -3.41 -11.25 -6.59
CA HIS A 135 -4.12 -10.22 -5.82
C HIS A 135 -3.13 -9.14 -5.41
N HIS A 136 -3.57 -7.88 -5.42
CA HIS A 136 -2.67 -6.77 -5.15
C HIS A 136 -3.39 -5.61 -4.49
N ASN A 137 -2.65 -4.81 -3.75
CA ASN A 137 -3.09 -3.54 -3.19
C ASN A 137 -1.98 -2.50 -3.35
N SER A 138 -2.37 -1.22 -3.32
CA SER A 138 -1.48 -0.10 -3.61
C SER A 138 -1.67 1.05 -2.65
N ILE A 139 -0.58 1.72 -2.33
CA ILE A 139 -0.53 2.97 -1.58
C ILE A 139 0.24 4.00 -2.40
N ARG A 140 -0.11 5.27 -2.23
CA ARG A 140 0.58 6.39 -2.86
C ARG A 140 1.38 7.13 -1.80
N VAL A 141 2.67 7.28 -2.05
CA VAL A 141 3.64 7.93 -1.16
C VAL A 141 4.06 9.25 -1.79
N ILE A 142 4.09 10.31 -0.99
CA ILE A 142 4.56 11.64 -1.39
C ILE A 142 5.60 12.10 -0.37
N VAL A 143 6.76 12.56 -0.84
CA VAL A 143 7.81 13.11 0.03
C VAL A 143 7.85 14.64 -0.08
N LYS A 144 7.78 15.35 1.04
CA LYS A 144 7.81 16.82 1.11
C LYS A 144 8.85 17.34 2.10
#